data_AF-A0A525D584-F1
#
_entry.id   AF-A0A525D584-F1
#
_cell.length_a   1.000
_cell.length_b   1.000
_cell.length_c   1.000
_cell.angle_alpha   90.00
_cell.angle_beta   90.00
_cell.angle_gamma   90.00
#
_symmetry.space_group_name_H-M   'P 1'
#
loop_
_entity.id
_entity.type
_entity.pdbx_description
1 polymer ?
#
loop_
_entity_poly.entity_id
_entity_poly.type
_entity_poly.pdbx_seq_one_letter_code
_entity_poly.pdbx_strand_id
1 'polypeptide(L)'
;MAGKAFHFNGIQAILTDIGVDIEQANMIASASQAVDDFTDEQLIVFDDGKLYNPVVTAHKSLDPDNLDSRDASNVWMPFHFFPDHDGVCRPETDNVRKLVNYVKKKIADERVLETEKNLYIGILLHILVDTYTHQDFMGLHCRHNDISRLDDEDEWNLTLLPNALPAIGHGEALTYPDDMWRRWSYKDSRDEERRRDNQDIFYQIIGKIPEFLNELGIGNGRMDEEKKQR
;
A
#
# COMPACT_ATOMS: atom_id res chain seq x y z
N MET A 1 -4.08 -9.54 11.59
CA MET A 1 -5.09 -8.52 11.22
C MET A 1 -4.52 -7.11 11.41
N ALA A 2 -3.32 -6.83 10.88
CA ALA A 2 -2.71 -5.49 10.93
C ALA A 2 -3.15 -4.63 9.72
N GLY A 3 -3.24 -5.22 8.51
CA GLY A 3 -3.60 -4.50 7.28
C GLY A 3 -4.95 -3.77 7.29
N LYS A 4 -6.01 -4.35 7.90
CA LYS A 4 -7.34 -3.71 7.97
C LYS A 4 -7.37 -2.38 8.74
N ALA A 5 -6.38 -2.12 9.61
CA ALA A 5 -6.41 -0.93 10.46
C ALA A 5 -6.24 0.35 9.64
N PHE A 6 -5.25 0.41 8.74
CA PHE A 6 -4.91 1.65 8.04
C PHE A 6 -5.60 1.79 6.67
N HIS A 7 -5.56 0.77 5.81
CA HIS A 7 -6.08 0.86 4.43
C HIS A 7 -7.56 1.22 4.37
N PHE A 8 -8.35 0.77 5.35
CA PHE A 8 -9.71 1.25 5.52
C PHE A 8 -9.80 2.45 6.48
N ASN A 9 -9.56 2.26 7.78
CA ASN A 9 -9.92 3.28 8.78
C ASN A 9 -9.02 4.51 8.71
N GLY A 10 -7.72 4.33 8.45
CA GLY A 10 -6.78 5.44 8.28
C GLY A 10 -7.16 6.31 7.08
N ILE A 11 -7.41 5.68 5.92
CA ILE A 11 -7.84 6.38 4.70
C ILE A 11 -9.18 7.11 4.91
N GLN A 12 -10.19 6.43 5.47
CA GLN A 12 -11.49 7.03 5.77
C GLN A 12 -11.36 8.24 6.71
N ALA A 13 -10.55 8.11 7.78
CA ALA A 13 -10.32 9.19 8.73
C ALA A 13 -9.66 10.41 8.06
N ILE A 14 -8.63 10.21 7.23
CA ILE A 14 -7.97 11.30 6.50
C ILE A 14 -8.93 11.98 5.52
N LEU A 15 -9.71 11.20 4.75
CA LEU A 15 -10.67 11.74 3.79
C LEU A 15 -11.74 12.61 4.47
N THR A 16 -12.28 12.13 5.59
CA THR A 16 -13.30 12.88 6.34
C THR A 16 -12.72 14.12 7.01
N ASP A 17 -11.47 14.07 7.50
CA ASP A 17 -10.77 15.22 8.08
C ASP A 17 -10.59 16.37 7.07
N ILE A 18 -10.26 16.03 5.81
CA ILE A 18 -10.17 17.01 4.71
C ILE A 18 -11.54 17.41 4.11
N GLY A 19 -12.63 16.90 4.68
CA GLY A 19 -14.00 17.31 4.35
C GLY A 19 -14.64 16.59 3.16
N VAL A 20 -14.14 15.39 2.78
CA VAL A 20 -14.86 14.49 1.88
C VAL A 20 -16.09 13.93 2.61
N ASP A 21 -17.22 13.86 1.92
CA ASP A 21 -18.45 13.29 2.48
C ASP A 21 -18.24 11.83 2.91
N ILE A 22 -18.90 11.41 4.00
CA ILE A 22 -18.69 10.09 4.60
C ILE A 22 -19.05 8.94 3.64
N GLU A 23 -20.05 9.10 2.77
CA GLU A 23 -20.41 8.06 1.80
C GLU A 23 -19.31 7.87 0.75
N GLN A 24 -18.78 8.99 0.24
CA GLN A 24 -17.64 8.97 -0.69
C GLN A 24 -16.36 8.44 -0.02
N ALA A 25 -16.08 8.90 1.21
CA ALA A 25 -14.92 8.46 1.98
C ALA A 25 -14.96 6.95 2.25
N ASN A 26 -16.14 6.41 2.58
CA ASN A 26 -16.35 4.97 2.74
C ASN A 26 -16.08 4.21 1.45
N MET A 27 -16.52 4.74 0.30
CA MET A 27 -16.31 4.08 -1.00
C MET A 27 -14.82 4.02 -1.36
N ILE A 28 -14.10 5.13 -1.19
CA ILE A 28 -12.66 5.21 -1.46
C ILE A 28 -11.88 4.28 -0.50
N ALA A 29 -12.18 4.34 0.80
CA ALA A 29 -11.55 3.47 1.80
C ALA A 29 -11.85 1.98 1.57
N SER A 30 -13.08 1.64 1.16
CA SER A 30 -13.45 0.28 0.77
C SER A 30 -12.65 -0.19 -0.44
N ALA A 31 -12.46 0.68 -1.44
CA ALA A 31 -11.68 0.36 -2.62
C ALA A 31 -10.19 0.17 -2.30
N SER A 32 -9.64 0.95 -1.35
CA SER A 32 -8.29 0.71 -0.83
C SER A 32 -8.21 -0.67 -0.16
N GLN A 33 -9.11 -0.97 0.78
CA GLN A 33 -9.13 -2.27 1.47
C GLN A 33 -9.36 -3.46 0.53
N ALA A 34 -10.12 -3.27 -0.54
CA ALA A 34 -10.39 -4.32 -1.53
C ALA A 34 -9.11 -4.84 -2.22
N VAL A 35 -8.06 -4.02 -2.29
CA VAL A 35 -6.76 -4.43 -2.85
C VAL A 35 -6.15 -5.57 -2.04
N ASP A 36 -6.21 -5.50 -0.70
CA ASP A 36 -5.79 -6.59 0.19
C ASP A 36 -6.77 -7.78 0.15
N ASP A 37 -8.07 -7.51 0.05
CA ASP A 37 -9.10 -8.54 0.23
C ASP A 37 -9.26 -9.44 -1.01
N PHE A 38 -8.90 -8.98 -2.21
CA PHE A 38 -8.99 -9.75 -3.46
C PHE A 38 -7.81 -10.72 -3.63
N THR A 39 -7.94 -11.85 -2.94
CA THR A 39 -7.00 -12.98 -2.93
C THR A 39 -7.49 -14.24 -3.66
N ASP A 40 -8.67 -14.18 -4.28
CA ASP A 40 -9.34 -15.35 -4.87
C ASP A 40 -9.67 -15.12 -6.35
N GLU A 41 -9.32 -16.08 -7.19
CA GLU A 41 -9.61 -16.13 -8.63
C GLU A 41 -11.01 -16.68 -8.92
N GLN A 42 -11.74 -17.14 -7.90
CA GLN A 42 -13.02 -17.81 -8.09
C GLN A 42 -14.03 -16.91 -8.80
N LEU A 43 -14.54 -17.41 -9.93
CA LEU A 43 -15.59 -16.76 -10.70
C LEU A 43 -16.82 -16.49 -9.82
N ILE A 44 -17.21 -15.22 -9.71
CA ILE A 44 -18.42 -14.80 -9.02
C ILE A 44 -19.59 -14.93 -9.98
N VAL A 45 -20.60 -15.70 -9.58
CA VAL A 45 -21.86 -15.87 -10.31
C VAL A 45 -22.96 -15.15 -9.54
N PHE A 46 -23.55 -14.12 -10.15
CA PHE A 46 -24.66 -13.38 -9.55
C PHE A 46 -25.99 -14.12 -9.75
N ASP A 47 -26.99 -13.80 -8.91
CA ASP A 47 -28.34 -14.39 -9.00
C ASP A 47 -29.02 -14.14 -10.35
N ASP A 48 -28.63 -13.07 -11.06
CA ASP A 48 -29.11 -12.74 -12.40
C ASP A 48 -28.35 -13.47 -13.53
N GLY A 49 -27.43 -14.37 -13.18
CA GLY A 49 -26.62 -15.17 -14.10
C GLY A 49 -25.41 -14.43 -14.67
N LYS A 50 -25.16 -13.16 -14.28
CA LYS A 50 -23.93 -12.47 -14.67
C LYS A 50 -22.72 -13.13 -14.02
N LEU A 51 -21.60 -13.06 -14.74
CA LEU A 51 -20.32 -13.60 -14.33
C LEU A 51 -19.33 -12.46 -14.14
N TYR A 52 -18.59 -12.50 -13.04
CA TYR A 52 -17.47 -11.61 -12.81
C TYR A 52 -16.24 -12.45 -12.48
N ASN A 53 -15.21 -12.29 -13.30
CA ASN A 53 -13.90 -12.90 -13.08
C ASN A 53 -13.05 -11.89 -12.28
N PRO A 54 -12.75 -12.16 -10.99
CA PRO A 54 -11.97 -11.23 -10.18
C PRO A 54 -10.57 -11.02 -10.75
N VAL A 55 -10.04 -9.82 -10.50
CA VAL A 55 -8.60 -9.56 -10.65
C VAL A 55 -7.99 -9.75 -9.27
N VAL A 56 -7.06 -10.69 -9.15
CA VAL A 56 -6.30 -10.90 -7.91
C VAL A 56 -5.30 -9.76 -7.76
N THR A 57 -5.33 -9.12 -6.59
CA THR A 57 -4.46 -7.99 -6.27
C THR A 57 -3.59 -8.26 -5.05
N ALA A 58 -3.89 -9.30 -4.28
CA ALA A 58 -3.08 -9.75 -3.15
C ALA A 58 -3.00 -11.29 -3.12
N HIS A 59 -2.00 -11.83 -2.41
CA HIS A 59 -1.91 -13.26 -2.11
C HIS A 59 -2.24 -13.52 -0.65
N LYS A 60 -2.70 -14.74 -0.35
CA LYS A 60 -2.80 -15.20 1.02
C LYS A 60 -1.40 -15.32 1.62
N SER A 61 -1.23 -14.99 2.90
CA SER A 61 0.04 -15.17 3.60
C SER A 61 0.45 -16.66 3.51
N LEU A 62 1.66 -16.93 3.01
CA LEU A 62 2.23 -18.27 2.76
C LEU A 62 1.71 -19.01 1.51
N ASP A 63 1.14 -18.30 0.54
CA ASP A 63 0.84 -18.88 -0.78
C ASP A 63 2.14 -19.23 -1.53
N PRO A 64 2.36 -20.47 -2.00
CA PRO A 64 3.53 -20.83 -2.80
C PRO A 64 3.62 -20.06 -4.13
N ASP A 65 2.50 -19.56 -4.66
CA ASP A 65 2.47 -18.81 -5.92
C ASP A 65 3.24 -17.48 -5.83
N ASN A 66 3.38 -16.94 -4.60
CA ASN A 66 4.27 -15.84 -4.29
C ASN A 66 5.71 -16.10 -4.80
N LEU A 67 6.20 -17.34 -4.75
CA LEU A 67 7.55 -17.68 -5.20
C LEU A 67 7.70 -17.62 -6.74
N ASP A 68 6.61 -17.61 -7.50
CA ASP A 68 6.64 -17.37 -8.94
C ASP A 68 6.79 -15.88 -9.21
N SER A 69 7.96 -15.50 -9.73
CA SER A 69 8.26 -14.10 -10.09
C SER A 69 7.29 -13.55 -11.14
N ARG A 70 6.70 -14.39 -12.00
CA ARG A 70 5.71 -13.94 -12.98
C ARG A 70 4.44 -13.50 -12.28
N ASP A 71 3.98 -14.28 -11.32
CA ASP A 71 2.77 -14.02 -10.58
C ASP A 71 2.94 -12.80 -9.66
N ALA A 72 4.02 -12.79 -8.88
CA ALA A 72 4.41 -11.66 -8.05
C ALA A 72 4.55 -10.35 -8.85
N SER A 73 5.01 -10.40 -10.11
CA SER A 73 5.09 -9.23 -10.99
C SER A 73 3.73 -8.69 -11.46
N ASN A 74 2.67 -9.50 -11.43
CA ASN A 74 1.31 -9.11 -11.81
C ASN A 74 0.43 -8.75 -10.61
N VAL A 75 0.78 -9.22 -9.41
CA VAL A 75 -0.03 -9.08 -8.20
C VAL A 75 0.70 -8.21 -7.17
N TRP A 76 1.73 -8.73 -6.50
CA TRP A 76 2.41 -7.99 -5.42
C TRP A 76 3.14 -6.73 -5.87
N MET A 77 3.94 -6.82 -6.92
CA MET A 77 4.75 -5.68 -7.37
C MET A 77 3.91 -4.45 -7.74
N PRO A 78 2.81 -4.54 -8.53
CA PRO A 78 2.03 -3.35 -8.88
C PRO A 78 1.18 -2.79 -7.74
N PHE A 79 0.79 -3.61 -6.76
CA PHE A 79 -0.18 -3.20 -5.72
C PHE A 79 0.43 -2.94 -4.34
N HIS A 80 1.45 -3.72 -3.94
CA HIS A 80 2.04 -3.72 -2.60
C HIS A 80 3.52 -3.30 -2.56
N PHE A 81 4.24 -3.37 -3.68
CA PHE A 81 5.67 -3.01 -3.75
C PHE A 81 5.97 -2.22 -5.02
N PHE A 82 5.28 -1.10 -5.20
CA PHE A 82 5.30 -0.35 -6.45
C PHE A 82 6.74 0.01 -6.87
N PRO A 83 7.23 -0.54 -8.00
CA PRO A 83 8.66 -0.60 -8.25
C PRO A 83 9.21 0.70 -8.85
N ASP A 84 10.42 1.08 -8.41
CA ASP A 84 11.26 2.01 -9.14
C ASP A 84 12.06 1.29 -10.26
N HIS A 85 12.93 2.01 -10.96
CA HIS A 85 13.71 1.51 -12.10
C HIS A 85 14.55 0.26 -11.81
N ASP A 86 15.01 0.07 -10.58
CA ASP A 86 15.77 -1.10 -10.13
C ASP A 86 14.90 -2.19 -9.47
N GLY A 87 13.57 -2.01 -9.47
CA GLY A 87 12.60 -2.91 -8.86
C GLY A 87 12.38 -2.68 -7.36
N VAL A 88 13.17 -1.83 -6.70
CA VAL A 88 12.99 -1.52 -5.28
C VAL A 88 11.82 -0.55 -5.12
N CYS A 89 10.95 -0.86 -4.16
CA CYS A 89 9.85 0.00 -3.74
C CYS A 89 10.40 1.25 -3.06
N ARG A 90 10.09 2.44 -3.59
CA ARG A 90 10.51 3.71 -3.01
C ARG A 90 9.44 4.79 -3.18
N PRO A 91 9.16 5.57 -2.11
CA PRO A 91 8.30 6.73 -2.21
C PRO A 91 8.96 7.85 -3.02
N GLU A 92 8.16 8.82 -3.45
CA GLU A 92 8.62 10.08 -4.07
C GLU A 92 9.47 9.94 -5.36
N THR A 93 9.41 8.78 -6.03
CA THR A 93 10.08 8.52 -7.31
C THR A 93 9.29 9.07 -8.50
N ASP A 94 9.96 9.16 -9.66
CA ASP A 94 9.29 9.52 -10.92
C ASP A 94 8.21 8.51 -11.32
N ASN A 95 8.35 7.24 -10.96
CA ASN A 95 7.32 6.23 -11.21
C ASN A 95 6.07 6.49 -10.36
N VAL A 96 6.23 6.84 -9.08
CA VAL A 96 5.10 7.25 -8.22
C VAL A 96 4.39 8.47 -8.81
N ARG A 97 5.15 9.49 -9.27
CA ARG A 97 4.55 10.65 -9.95
C ARG A 97 3.80 10.27 -11.22
N LYS A 98 4.31 9.33 -12.02
CA LYS A 98 3.62 8.84 -13.23
C LYS A 98 2.32 8.12 -12.87
N LEU A 99 2.29 7.34 -11.80
CA LEU A 99 1.09 6.67 -11.30
C LEU A 99 0.02 7.68 -10.87
N VAL A 100 0.38 8.66 -10.05
CA VAL A 100 -0.54 9.74 -9.63
C VAL A 100 -1.08 10.50 -10.85
N ASN A 101 -0.21 10.86 -11.80
CA ASN A 101 -0.63 11.55 -13.03
C ASN A 101 -1.53 10.69 -13.92
N TYR A 102 -1.32 9.38 -13.96
CA TYR A 102 -2.19 8.46 -14.69
C TYR A 102 -3.60 8.47 -14.08
N VAL A 103 -3.71 8.34 -12.76
CA VAL A 103 -4.99 8.37 -12.04
C VAL A 103 -5.68 9.72 -12.21
N LYS A 104 -4.93 10.82 -12.06
CA LYS A 104 -5.42 12.19 -12.33
C LYS A 104 -6.05 12.32 -13.72
N LYS A 105 -5.37 11.81 -14.75
CA LYS A 105 -5.90 11.82 -16.13
C LYS A 105 -7.15 10.95 -16.27
N LYS A 106 -7.20 9.80 -15.59
CA LYS A 106 -8.35 8.89 -15.63
C LYS A 106 -9.58 9.52 -15.00
N ILE A 107 -9.47 10.11 -13.82
CA ILE A 107 -10.61 10.70 -13.12
C ILE A 107 -11.09 12.02 -13.73
N ALA A 108 -10.25 12.69 -14.53
CA ALA A 108 -10.61 13.88 -15.29
C ALA A 108 -11.41 13.57 -16.57
N ASP A 109 -11.50 12.31 -17.00
CA ASP A 109 -12.33 11.90 -18.14
C ASP A 109 -13.80 11.91 -17.73
N GLU A 110 -14.59 12.84 -18.29
CA GLU A 110 -16.02 13.02 -17.99
C GLU A 110 -16.89 11.78 -18.26
N ARG A 111 -16.37 10.80 -19.02
CA ARG A 111 -17.06 9.53 -19.29
C ARG A 111 -16.94 8.53 -18.14
N VAL A 112 -16.00 8.73 -17.22
CA VAL A 112 -15.77 7.86 -16.06
C VAL A 112 -16.78 8.22 -14.98
N LEU A 113 -17.50 7.22 -14.49
CA LEU A 113 -18.53 7.42 -13.47
C LEU A 113 -17.88 7.83 -12.14
N GLU A 114 -18.61 8.61 -11.32
CA GLU A 114 -18.09 9.05 -10.03
C GLU A 114 -17.71 7.89 -9.11
N THR A 115 -18.48 6.80 -9.16
CA THR A 115 -18.15 5.55 -8.46
C THR A 115 -16.82 4.97 -8.94
N GLU A 116 -16.56 4.93 -10.25
CA GLU A 116 -15.29 4.45 -10.80
C GLU A 116 -14.11 5.35 -10.43
N LYS A 117 -14.31 6.68 -10.38
CA LYS A 117 -13.27 7.62 -9.91
C LYS A 117 -12.87 7.30 -8.48
N ASN A 118 -13.84 7.06 -7.59
CA ASN A 118 -13.58 6.69 -6.20
C ASN A 118 -12.79 5.36 -6.11
N LEU A 119 -13.07 4.39 -6.99
CA LEU A 119 -12.28 3.15 -7.05
C LEU A 119 -10.82 3.42 -7.45
N TYR A 120 -10.57 4.22 -8.49
CA TYR A 120 -9.21 4.58 -8.89
C TYR A 120 -8.45 5.32 -7.78
N ILE A 121 -9.13 6.22 -7.06
CA ILE A 121 -8.53 6.93 -5.92
C ILE A 121 -8.20 5.95 -4.79
N GLY A 122 -9.10 5.04 -4.43
CA GLY A 122 -8.86 4.07 -3.37
C GLY A 122 -7.67 3.14 -3.68
N ILE A 123 -7.60 2.62 -4.90
CA ILE A 123 -6.47 1.78 -5.36
C ILE A 123 -5.17 2.58 -5.33
N LEU A 124 -5.17 3.85 -5.76
CA LEU A 124 -3.99 4.71 -5.69
C LEU A 124 -3.54 4.92 -4.25
N LEU A 125 -4.46 5.23 -3.33
CA LEU A 125 -4.11 5.45 -1.93
C LEU A 125 -3.55 4.18 -1.29
N HIS A 126 -4.10 3.00 -1.61
CA HIS A 126 -3.53 1.73 -1.19
C HIS A 126 -2.06 1.61 -1.61
N ILE A 127 -1.80 1.75 -2.92
CA ILE A 127 -0.46 1.61 -3.50
C ILE A 127 0.50 2.61 -2.85
N LEU A 128 0.06 3.85 -2.62
CA LEU A 128 0.90 4.87 -1.99
C LEU A 128 1.23 4.53 -0.55
N VAL A 129 0.28 4.03 0.24
CA VAL A 129 0.55 3.59 1.62
C VAL A 129 1.57 2.48 1.62
N ASP A 130 1.35 1.43 0.82
CA ASP A 130 2.26 0.30 0.70
C ASP A 130 3.63 0.70 0.18
N THR A 131 3.69 1.70 -0.71
CA THR A 131 4.97 2.24 -1.20
C THR A 131 5.80 2.86 -0.08
N TYR A 132 5.16 3.48 0.91
CA TYR A 132 5.83 4.07 2.06
C TYR A 132 6.18 3.02 3.12
N THR A 133 5.22 2.15 3.47
CA THR A 133 5.39 1.15 4.53
C THR A 133 6.35 0.04 4.10
N HIS A 134 6.34 -0.36 2.83
CA HIS A 134 7.22 -1.39 2.29
C HIS A 134 8.44 -0.84 1.53
N GLN A 135 8.78 0.44 1.73
CA GLN A 135 9.98 1.03 1.14
C GLN A 135 11.23 0.16 1.41
N ASP A 136 12.16 0.14 0.46
CA ASP A 136 13.39 -0.67 0.45
C ASP A 136 13.20 -2.19 0.26
N PHE A 137 11.97 -2.70 0.12
CA PHE A 137 11.71 -4.08 -0.34
C PHE A 137 11.38 -4.14 -1.83
N MET A 138 11.48 -5.32 -2.42
CA MET A 138 11.03 -5.61 -3.79
C MET A 138 9.83 -6.57 -3.78
N GLY A 139 8.84 -6.38 -4.65
CA GLY A 139 7.72 -7.32 -4.80
C GLY A 139 8.06 -8.62 -5.53
N LEU A 140 9.26 -9.17 -5.31
CA LEU A 140 9.80 -10.36 -5.98
C LEU A 140 10.55 -11.23 -4.97
N HIS A 141 10.66 -12.53 -5.25
CA HIS A 141 11.52 -13.41 -4.47
C HIS A 141 12.97 -13.21 -4.94
N CYS A 142 13.78 -12.51 -4.14
CA CYS A 142 15.12 -12.14 -4.53
C CYS A 142 16.05 -11.90 -3.33
N ARG A 143 17.36 -11.97 -3.58
CA ARG A 143 18.39 -11.70 -2.57
C ARG A 143 18.29 -10.30 -1.95
N HIS A 144 17.72 -9.31 -2.65
CA HIS A 144 17.58 -7.97 -2.07
C HIS A 144 16.73 -7.97 -0.80
N ASN A 145 15.71 -8.84 -0.76
CA ASN A 145 14.80 -9.00 0.37
C ASN A 145 15.31 -9.95 1.47
N ASP A 146 16.50 -10.54 1.29
CA ASP A 146 17.15 -11.39 2.29
C ASP A 146 17.57 -10.53 3.47
N ILE A 147 16.90 -10.69 4.61
CA ILE A 147 17.18 -9.97 5.83
C ILE A 147 17.50 -10.92 6.98
N SER A 148 18.28 -10.43 7.94
CA SER A 148 18.62 -11.20 9.13
C SER A 148 18.72 -10.32 10.36
N ARG A 149 18.88 -10.94 11.53
CA ARG A 149 19.01 -10.25 12.82
C ARG A 149 17.89 -9.21 13.03
N LEU A 150 16.67 -9.63 12.75
CA LEU A 150 15.47 -8.87 13.07
C LEU A 150 15.47 -8.60 14.58
N ASP A 151 15.58 -7.33 14.93
CA ASP A 151 15.59 -6.85 16.31
C ASP A 151 14.41 -5.90 16.48
N ASP A 152 13.65 -6.13 17.53
CA ASP A 152 12.43 -5.38 17.85
C ASP A 152 12.70 -4.59 19.12
N GLU A 153 12.62 -3.28 19.05
CA GLU A 153 12.84 -2.43 20.23
C GLU A 153 11.68 -2.58 21.24
N ASP A 154 10.51 -3.06 20.79
CA ASP A 154 9.26 -3.09 21.56
C ASP A 154 8.86 -4.50 22.08
N GLU A 155 9.46 -5.61 21.60
CA GLU A 155 9.20 -6.98 22.10
C GLU A 155 10.47 -7.80 22.41
N TRP A 156 10.34 -8.74 23.36
CA TRP A 156 11.40 -9.70 23.68
C TRP A 156 11.57 -10.76 22.58
N ASN A 157 12.55 -10.52 21.70
CA ASN A 157 13.33 -11.51 20.95
C ASN A 157 12.55 -12.70 20.33
N LEU A 158 11.86 -12.43 19.22
CA LEU A 158 11.42 -13.44 18.24
C LEU A 158 12.57 -13.94 17.33
N THR A 159 13.84 -13.74 17.73
CA THR A 159 15.08 -14.08 17.01
C THR A 159 15.27 -15.56 16.67
N LEU A 160 14.28 -16.42 16.93
CA LEU A 160 14.34 -17.87 16.70
C LEU A 160 13.61 -18.35 15.43
N LEU A 161 13.06 -17.46 14.61
CA LEU A 161 12.48 -17.81 13.31
C LEU A 161 13.09 -17.16 12.03
N PRO A 162 14.32 -16.58 11.96
CA PRO A 162 14.64 -15.69 10.84
C PRO A 162 14.89 -16.35 9.48
N ASN A 163 14.93 -17.69 9.35
CA ASN A 163 15.38 -18.34 8.10
C ASN A 163 14.37 -19.36 7.52
N ALA A 164 13.12 -19.36 7.98
CA ALA A 164 12.10 -20.30 7.51
C ALA A 164 11.12 -19.70 6.50
N LEU A 165 11.16 -18.38 6.31
CA LEU A 165 10.27 -17.66 5.40
C LEU A 165 11.04 -17.22 4.16
N PRO A 166 10.38 -17.17 2.99
CA PRO A 166 11.03 -16.77 1.76
C PRO A 166 11.35 -15.27 1.74
N ALA A 167 12.50 -14.92 1.15
CA ALA A 167 12.95 -13.55 0.87
C ALA A 167 12.12 -12.91 -0.27
N ILE A 168 10.82 -12.76 -0.04
CA ILE A 168 9.88 -12.17 -0.98
C ILE A 168 9.15 -11.00 -0.31
N GLY A 169 9.19 -9.83 -0.94
CA GLY A 169 8.64 -8.62 -0.33
C GLY A 169 9.25 -8.43 1.06
N HIS A 170 8.37 -8.23 2.04
CA HIS A 170 8.73 -8.16 3.46
C HIS A 170 8.53 -9.49 4.21
N GLY A 171 8.46 -10.64 3.51
CA GLY A 171 8.12 -11.94 4.09
C GLY A 171 8.98 -12.33 5.30
N GLU A 172 10.29 -12.14 5.22
CA GLU A 172 11.22 -12.37 6.34
C GLU A 172 11.12 -11.29 7.44
N ALA A 173 10.54 -10.13 7.13
CA ALA A 173 10.20 -9.09 8.10
C ALA A 173 8.82 -9.29 8.74
N LEU A 174 8.10 -10.36 8.43
CA LEU A 174 6.77 -10.65 8.98
C LEU A 174 5.81 -9.47 8.78
N THR A 175 5.00 -9.13 9.79
CA THR A 175 4.09 -7.97 9.77
C THR A 175 4.78 -6.67 10.17
N TYR A 176 6.10 -6.66 10.36
CA TYR A 176 6.78 -5.54 11.00
C TYR A 176 6.60 -4.23 10.24
N PRO A 177 6.67 -4.17 8.89
CA PRO A 177 6.40 -2.93 8.17
C PRO A 177 4.96 -2.40 8.33
N ASP A 178 3.99 -3.28 8.62
CA ASP A 178 2.56 -2.96 8.71
C ASP A 178 2.15 -2.45 10.10
N ASP A 179 2.94 -2.76 11.12
CA ASP A 179 2.63 -2.42 12.50
C ASP A 179 3.00 -0.94 12.79
N MET A 180 2.03 -0.04 12.65
CA MET A 180 2.21 1.43 12.74
C MET A 180 3.01 1.93 13.95
N TRP A 181 2.97 1.24 15.09
CA TRP A 181 3.62 1.66 16.33
C TRP A 181 5.07 1.18 16.46
N ARG A 182 5.50 0.23 15.62
CA ARG A 182 6.71 -0.57 15.84
C ARG A 182 7.97 0.19 15.46
N ARG A 183 9.00 0.09 16.31
CA ARG A 183 10.39 0.41 15.97
C ARG A 183 11.22 -0.86 15.90
N TRP A 184 11.94 -1.05 14.80
CA TRP A 184 12.65 -2.29 14.55
C TRP A 184 13.88 -2.07 13.68
N SER A 185 14.75 -3.06 13.67
CA SER A 185 15.95 -3.08 12.83
C SER A 185 16.24 -4.46 12.27
N TYR A 186 17.05 -4.50 11.21
CA TYR A 186 17.52 -5.72 10.59
C TYR A 186 18.86 -5.49 9.89
N LYS A 187 19.53 -6.58 9.52
CA LYS A 187 20.64 -6.60 8.58
C LYS A 187 20.11 -6.90 7.19
N ASP A 188 20.40 -6.03 6.23
CA ASP A 188 20.06 -6.27 4.82
C ASP A 188 21.01 -7.32 4.18
N SER A 189 20.76 -7.65 2.92
CA SER A 189 21.55 -8.62 2.14
C SER A 189 23.03 -8.27 1.93
N ARG A 190 23.45 -7.07 2.36
CA ARG A 190 24.84 -6.57 2.39
C ARG A 190 25.43 -6.53 3.80
N ASP A 191 24.72 -7.07 4.80
CA ASP A 191 25.07 -7.01 6.23
C ASP A 191 25.12 -5.57 6.79
N GLU A 192 24.40 -4.64 6.15
CA GLU A 192 24.22 -3.26 6.63
C GLU A 192 23.02 -3.19 7.58
N GLU A 193 23.17 -2.48 8.70
CA GLU A 193 22.07 -2.27 9.65
C GLU A 193 21.07 -1.27 9.09
N ARG A 194 19.79 -1.66 9.08
CA ARG A 194 18.64 -0.84 8.71
C ARG A 194 17.78 -0.66 9.94
N ARG A 195 17.46 0.59 10.28
CA ARG A 195 16.54 0.93 11.36
C ARG A 195 15.28 1.53 10.77
N ARG A 196 14.14 1.20 11.35
CA ARG A 196 12.83 1.63 10.91
C ARG A 196 12.01 2.09 12.09
N ASP A 197 11.48 3.30 11.97
CA ASP A 197 10.46 3.84 12.85
C ASP A 197 9.18 3.94 12.03
N ASN A 198 8.25 3.01 12.26
CA ASN A 198 7.01 3.00 11.49
C ASN A 198 6.15 4.22 11.83
N GLN A 199 6.22 4.78 13.04
CA GLN A 199 5.43 5.97 13.38
C GLN A 199 5.82 7.12 12.46
N ASP A 200 7.13 7.35 12.30
CA ASP A 200 7.65 8.38 11.38
C ASP A 200 7.25 8.13 9.93
N ILE A 201 7.30 6.86 9.48
CA ILE A 201 6.91 6.48 8.11
C ILE A 201 5.42 6.74 7.88
N PHE A 202 4.56 6.28 8.80
CA PHE A 202 3.12 6.51 8.72
C PHE A 202 2.79 8.00 8.80
N TYR A 203 3.47 8.79 9.63
CA TYR A 203 3.30 10.25 9.66
C TYR A 203 3.63 10.92 8.32
N GLN A 204 4.67 10.45 7.62
CA GLN A 204 5.02 10.96 6.30
C GLN A 204 3.89 10.72 5.29
N ILE A 205 3.39 9.48 5.17
CA ILE A 205 2.31 9.18 4.21
C ILE A 205 0.99 9.86 4.61
N ILE A 206 0.65 9.93 5.90
CA ILE A 206 -0.53 10.67 6.38
C ILE A 206 -0.45 12.15 5.95
N GLY A 207 0.73 12.78 6.05
CA GLY A 207 0.94 14.15 5.58
C GLY A 207 0.88 14.31 4.06
N LYS A 208 1.21 13.26 3.31
CA LYS A 208 1.27 13.26 1.83
C LYS A 208 -0.06 12.98 1.16
N ILE A 209 -0.93 12.16 1.77
CA ILE A 209 -2.25 11.83 1.23
C ILE A 209 -3.07 13.08 0.88
N PRO A 210 -3.18 14.12 1.75
CA PRO A 210 -3.85 15.37 1.41
C PRO A 210 -3.24 16.11 0.21
N GLU A 211 -1.92 16.07 0.04
CA GLU A 211 -1.24 16.67 -1.13
C GLU A 211 -1.68 15.97 -2.42
N PHE A 212 -1.64 14.63 -2.43
CA PHE A 212 -2.08 13.84 -3.58
C PHE A 212 -3.57 14.05 -3.88
N LEU A 213 -4.43 14.06 -2.87
CA LEU A 213 -5.86 14.29 -3.04
C LEU A 213 -6.15 15.68 -3.59
N ASN A 214 -5.44 16.71 -3.13
CA ASN A 214 -5.53 18.06 -3.69
C ASN A 214 -5.08 18.10 -5.17
N GLU A 215 -4.02 17.38 -5.55
CA GLU A 215 -3.62 17.25 -6.95
C GLU A 215 -4.70 16.60 -7.84
N LEU A 216 -5.53 15.74 -7.26
CA LEU A 216 -6.68 15.08 -7.88
C LEU A 216 -7.96 15.93 -7.84
N GLY A 217 -7.94 17.08 -7.16
CA GLY A 217 -9.11 17.95 -6.98
C GLY A 217 -10.11 17.42 -5.94
N ILE A 218 -9.65 16.59 -5.00
CA ILE A 218 -10.46 15.99 -3.93
C ILE A 218 -10.21 16.71 -2.61
N GLY A 219 -11.28 17.01 -1.88
CA GLY A 219 -11.27 17.74 -0.61
C GLY A 219 -11.73 19.19 -0.77
N ASN A 220 -12.39 19.73 0.26
CA ASN A 220 -12.73 21.15 0.29
C ASN A 220 -11.45 21.96 0.47
N GLY A 221 -11.28 23.07 -0.25
CA GLY A 221 -10.08 23.92 -0.27
C GLY A 221 -9.63 24.58 1.05
N ARG A 222 -9.75 23.90 2.20
CA ARG A 222 -9.26 24.35 3.51
C ARG A 222 -7.75 24.62 3.53
N MET A 223 -6.98 23.93 2.69
CA MET A 223 -5.54 24.21 2.52
C MET A 223 -5.25 25.61 1.96
N ASP A 224 -6.20 26.22 1.24
CA ASP A 224 -6.06 27.59 0.71
C ASP A 224 -6.45 28.66 1.74
N GLU A 225 -7.20 28.31 2.79
CA GLU A 225 -7.56 29.26 3.85
C GLU A 225 -6.45 29.40 4.91
N GLU A 226 -5.75 28.31 5.26
CA GLU A 226 -4.64 28.38 6.20
C GLU A 226 -3.37 29.02 5.62
N LYS A 227 -3.13 28.87 4.31
CA LYS A 227 -2.02 29.58 3.62
C LYS A 227 -2.26 31.08 3.43
N LYS A 228 -3.51 31.56 3.59
CA LYS A 228 -3.84 32.99 3.59
C LYS A 228 -3.74 33.64 4.97
N GLN A 229 -3.48 32.86 6.02
CA GLN A 229 -3.39 33.34 7.41
C GLN A 229 -1.98 33.23 8.02
N ARG A 230 -0.95 32.88 7.23
CA ARG A 230 0.45 32.91 7.64
C ARG A 230 1.25 33.96 6.87
#